data_AF-A0A1M3NGN1-F1
#
_entry.id   AF-A0A1M3NGN1-F1
#
_cell.length_a   1.000
_cell.length_b   1.000
_cell.length_c   1.000
_cell.angle_alpha   90.00
_cell.angle_beta   90.00
_cell.angle_gamma   90.00
#
_symmetry.space_group_name_H-M   'P 1'
#
loop_
_entity.id
_entity.type
_entity.pdbx_description
1 polymer ?
#
loop_
_entity_poly.entity_id
_entity_poly.type
_entity_poly.pdbx_seq_one_letter_code
_entity_poly.pdbx_strand_id
1 'polypeptide(L)'
;MGTLLPDAGSDLPRRGTSASHDFGAFARRVSPPAPGVIFALPAVMTFSLDRLTALLRVEAPYLTNKLLRLKIVRTPDEATDLFQEVKKYLVLCDVHRSRPIPMFSRRVDEVWHQLVLFTAQYDELTRTFFGKFVHHDPAEAGSNDALQIPQMSFVEFRAAYEALFGELPDAWFDDRSIHTGSRVARASWGRPLALRRERSKIEIVLESETPVVLCRVDAWAAPALERALSWDAFYVRELPGLESEDQVVLSKALVKVGVLYVAP
;
A
#
# COMPACT_ATOMS: atom_id res chain seq x y z
N MET A 1 -70.39 16.57 -19.80
CA MET A 1 -69.84 17.89 -19.41
C MET A 1 -69.27 17.72 -18.00
N GLY A 2 -68.00 18.08 -17.79
CA GLY A 2 -67.10 17.64 -16.69
C GLY A 2 -67.63 17.80 -15.26
N THR A 3 -66.98 17.21 -14.24
CA THR A 3 -65.56 17.38 -13.94
C THR A 3 -65.04 16.23 -13.08
N LEU A 4 -63.89 15.68 -13.44
CA LEU A 4 -63.14 14.63 -12.74
C LEU A 4 -62.29 15.22 -11.60
N LEU A 5 -62.32 14.57 -10.44
CA LEU A 5 -61.34 14.67 -9.35
C LEU A 5 -60.05 13.93 -9.76
N PRO A 6 -58.85 14.41 -9.41
CA PRO A 6 -57.61 13.69 -9.71
C PRO A 6 -57.34 12.60 -8.67
N ASP A 7 -56.94 11.45 -9.20
CA ASP A 7 -56.58 10.20 -8.55
C ASP A 7 -55.16 10.28 -7.93
N ALA A 8 -55.00 9.73 -6.74
CA ALA A 8 -53.74 9.70 -6.00
C ALA A 8 -52.94 8.45 -6.41
N GLY A 9 -52.15 8.58 -7.47
CA GLY A 9 -51.23 7.56 -7.96
C GLY A 9 -49.83 7.71 -7.39
N SER A 10 -49.36 6.64 -6.75
CA SER A 10 -48.00 6.38 -6.27
C SER A 10 -46.91 6.54 -7.35
N ASP A 11 -45.86 7.33 -7.07
CA ASP A 11 -44.64 7.37 -7.87
C ASP A 11 -43.38 7.25 -7.00
N LEU A 12 -42.88 6.01 -6.89
CA LEU A 12 -41.50 5.70 -6.54
C LEU A 12 -40.72 5.54 -7.86
N PRO A 13 -39.64 6.31 -8.10
CA PRO A 13 -38.85 6.12 -9.32
C PRO A 13 -38.05 4.82 -9.25
N ARG A 14 -38.39 3.90 -10.16
CA ARG A 14 -37.60 2.70 -10.50
C ARG A 14 -36.23 3.13 -11.03
N ARG A 15 -35.15 2.76 -10.35
CA ARG A 15 -33.79 2.83 -10.91
C ARG A 15 -33.61 1.72 -11.93
N GLY A 16 -33.56 2.11 -13.20
CA GLY A 16 -33.15 1.26 -14.31
C GLY A 16 -31.73 1.59 -14.77
N THR A 17 -30.98 0.51 -14.99
CA THR A 17 -29.93 0.31 -16.01
C THR A 17 -28.55 0.97 -15.86
N SER A 18 -27.62 0.16 -15.33
CA SER A 18 -26.48 -0.40 -16.08
C SER A 18 -25.61 0.59 -16.87
N ALA A 19 -24.62 1.19 -16.19
CA ALA A 19 -23.39 1.63 -16.85
C ALA A 19 -22.47 0.40 -17.00
N SER A 20 -22.57 -0.27 -18.14
CA SER A 20 -21.58 -1.24 -18.61
C SER A 20 -20.23 -0.54 -18.70
N HIS A 21 -19.34 -0.80 -17.75
CA HIS A 21 -17.97 -0.35 -17.85
C HIS A 21 -17.31 -1.19 -18.96
N ASP A 22 -16.92 -0.51 -20.04
CA ASP A 22 -16.19 -1.09 -21.16
C ASP A 22 -14.78 -1.46 -20.69
N PHE A 23 -14.59 -2.72 -20.32
CA PHE A 23 -13.32 -3.31 -19.90
C PHE A 23 -12.21 -3.18 -20.98
N GLY A 24 -12.56 -2.89 -22.24
CA GLY A 24 -11.61 -2.66 -23.33
C GLY A 24 -10.83 -1.33 -23.25
N ALA A 25 -11.20 -0.41 -22.35
CA ALA A 25 -10.51 0.88 -22.20
C ALA A 25 -9.26 0.81 -21.30
N PHE A 26 -9.19 -0.12 -20.34
CA PHE A 26 -8.05 -0.25 -19.42
C PHE A 26 -6.83 -0.93 -20.08
N ALA A 27 -7.07 -1.92 -20.93
CA ALA A 27 -6.02 -2.62 -21.69
C ALA A 27 -5.21 -1.71 -22.65
N ARG A 28 -5.65 -0.45 -22.87
CA ARG A 28 -4.95 0.54 -23.72
C ARG A 28 -3.98 1.44 -22.95
N ARG A 29 -3.88 1.33 -21.62
CA ARG A 29 -2.96 2.14 -20.79
C ARG A 29 -1.62 1.46 -20.49
N VAL A 30 -1.41 0.24 -20.96
CA VAL A 30 -0.07 -0.38 -20.95
C VAL A 30 0.56 -0.09 -22.31
N SER A 31 1.28 1.03 -22.40
CA SER A 31 2.11 1.28 -23.58
C SER A 31 3.34 0.35 -23.54
N PRO A 32 3.74 -0.27 -24.66
CA PRO A 32 5.04 -0.94 -24.73
C PRO A 32 6.15 0.10 -24.45
N PRO A 33 7.30 -0.32 -23.87
CA PRO A 33 8.39 0.60 -23.57
C PRO A 33 8.83 1.34 -24.85
N ALA A 34 9.06 2.65 -24.73
CA ALA A 34 9.44 3.50 -25.85
C ALA A 34 10.70 2.94 -26.56
N PRO A 35 10.73 2.88 -27.90
CA PRO A 35 11.90 2.40 -28.63
C PRO A 35 12.98 3.48 -28.59
N GLY A 36 13.97 3.32 -27.71
CA GLY A 36 15.06 4.30 -27.66
C GLY A 36 16.10 4.17 -26.56
N VAL A 37 15.90 3.35 -25.52
CA VAL A 37 16.94 3.16 -24.50
C VAL A 37 17.46 1.73 -24.57
N ILE A 38 18.64 1.57 -25.16
CA ILE A 38 19.45 0.37 -25.02
C ILE A 38 19.96 0.38 -23.57
N PHE A 39 19.17 -0.17 -22.65
CA PHE A 39 19.70 -0.61 -21.38
C PHE A 39 20.50 -1.88 -21.64
N ALA A 40 21.78 -1.85 -21.30
CA ALA A 40 22.52 -3.07 -21.07
C ALA A 40 21.88 -3.78 -19.86
N LEU A 41 20.81 -4.54 -20.14
CA LEU A 41 20.27 -5.50 -19.20
C LEU A 41 21.43 -6.43 -18.81
N PRO A 42 21.68 -6.67 -17.52
CA PRO A 42 22.58 -7.74 -17.13
C PRO A 42 22.16 -8.99 -17.90
N ALA A 43 23.11 -9.60 -18.60
CA ALA A 43 22.88 -10.85 -19.30
C ALA A 43 22.17 -11.81 -18.33
N VAL A 44 21.09 -12.44 -18.81
CA VAL A 44 20.14 -13.28 -18.08
C VAL A 44 18.99 -12.53 -17.39
N MET A 45 18.02 -12.02 -18.17
CA MET A 45 16.64 -11.97 -17.68
C MET A 45 16.15 -13.42 -17.55
N THR A 46 16.12 -13.96 -16.33
CA THR A 46 15.52 -15.28 -16.02
C THR A 46 14.00 -15.29 -16.26
N PHE A 47 13.38 -14.13 -16.37
CA PHE A 47 11.95 -13.94 -16.63
C PHE A 47 11.75 -13.40 -18.05
N SER A 48 11.10 -14.17 -18.94
CA SER A 48 10.86 -13.74 -20.32
C SER A 48 9.77 -12.67 -20.40
N LEU A 49 9.84 -11.79 -21.41
CA LEU A 49 8.84 -10.74 -21.63
C LEU A 49 7.43 -11.30 -21.85
N ASP A 50 7.30 -12.43 -22.56
CA ASP A 50 6.02 -13.11 -22.75
C ASP A 50 5.43 -13.60 -21.43
N ARG A 51 6.27 -14.18 -20.57
CA ARG A 51 5.87 -14.64 -19.24
C ARG A 51 5.45 -13.45 -18.36
N LEU A 52 6.16 -12.33 -18.45
CA LEU A 52 5.84 -11.11 -17.72
C LEU A 52 4.49 -10.55 -18.16
N THR A 53 4.29 -10.45 -19.47
CA THR A 53 3.03 -9.98 -20.06
C THR A 53 1.86 -10.87 -19.66
N ALA A 54 2.05 -12.20 -19.68
CA ALA A 54 1.03 -13.15 -19.26
C ALA A 54 0.70 -13.02 -17.76
N LEU A 55 1.70 -12.91 -16.88
CA LEU A 55 1.50 -12.70 -15.44
C LEU A 55 0.72 -11.41 -15.17
N LEU A 56 1.12 -10.30 -15.78
CA LEU A 56 0.46 -9.00 -15.56
C LEU A 56 -1.00 -8.98 -16.08
N ARG A 57 -1.37 -9.89 -16.99
CA ARG A 57 -2.75 -10.09 -17.46
C ARG A 57 -3.61 -10.97 -16.55
N VAL A 58 -3.02 -11.69 -15.59
CA VAL A 58 -3.81 -12.51 -14.66
C VAL A 58 -4.73 -11.61 -13.84
N GLU A 59 -6.02 -11.95 -13.83
CA GLU A 59 -7.06 -11.33 -13.03
C GLU A 59 -7.42 -12.22 -11.83
N ALA A 60 -7.83 -11.59 -10.74
CA ALA A 60 -8.25 -12.29 -9.51
C ALA A 60 -9.54 -11.68 -8.95
N PRO A 61 -10.70 -11.90 -9.61
CA PRO A 61 -11.98 -11.35 -9.14
C PRO A 61 -12.36 -11.87 -7.74
N TYR A 62 -11.96 -13.09 -7.39
CA TYR A 62 -12.14 -13.66 -6.05
C TYR A 62 -11.40 -12.86 -4.96
N LEU A 63 -10.18 -12.41 -5.26
CA LEU A 63 -9.38 -11.58 -4.37
C LEU A 63 -10.01 -10.19 -4.26
N THR A 64 -10.37 -9.58 -5.40
CA THR A 64 -11.03 -8.27 -5.44
C THR A 64 -12.30 -8.25 -4.57
N ASN A 65 -13.16 -9.26 -4.70
CA ASN A 65 -14.37 -9.39 -3.89
C ASN A 65 -14.06 -9.51 -2.39
N LYS A 66 -13.02 -10.28 -2.03
CA LYS A 66 -12.59 -10.43 -0.63
C LYS A 66 -12.06 -9.11 -0.06
N LEU A 67 -11.20 -8.41 -0.79
CA LEU A 67 -10.60 -7.14 -0.38
C LEU A 67 -11.65 -6.05 -0.12
N LEU A 68 -12.65 -5.94 -1.01
CA LEU A 68 -13.77 -5.02 -0.84
C LEU A 68 -14.61 -5.37 0.39
N ARG A 69 -14.93 -6.65 0.59
CA ARG A 69 -15.72 -7.11 1.74
C ARG A 69 -15.00 -6.84 3.07
N LEU A 70 -13.69 -7.02 3.10
CA LEU A 70 -12.84 -6.73 4.26
C LEU A 70 -12.54 -5.23 4.43
N LYS A 71 -12.98 -4.38 3.50
CA LYS A 71 -12.70 -2.94 3.48
C LYS A 71 -11.21 -2.59 3.46
N ILE A 72 -10.37 -3.50 2.95
CA ILE A 72 -8.94 -3.28 2.71
C ILE A 72 -8.76 -2.29 1.53
N VAL A 73 -9.67 -2.37 0.56
CA VAL A 73 -9.77 -1.44 -0.56
C VAL A 73 -11.18 -0.87 -0.65
N ARG A 74 -11.31 0.32 -1.24
CA ARG A 74 -12.58 1.05 -1.40
C ARG A 74 -13.21 0.81 -2.77
N THR A 75 -12.39 0.51 -3.78
CA THR A 75 -12.85 0.34 -5.17
C THR A 75 -12.25 -0.91 -5.81
N PRO A 76 -12.91 -1.49 -6.84
CA PRO A 76 -12.35 -2.59 -7.63
C PRO A 76 -11.04 -2.21 -8.34
N ASP A 77 -10.92 -0.96 -8.80
CA ASP A 77 -9.72 -0.46 -9.48
C ASP A 77 -8.53 -0.45 -8.52
N GLU A 78 -8.72 0.03 -7.28
CA GLU A 78 -7.69 -0.01 -6.23
C GLU A 78 -7.25 -1.45 -5.90
N ALA A 79 -8.17 -2.41 -5.92
CA ALA A 79 -7.85 -3.83 -5.75
C ALA A 79 -6.99 -4.36 -6.90
N THR A 80 -7.34 -3.97 -8.13
CA THR A 80 -6.64 -4.37 -9.36
C THR A 80 -5.23 -3.79 -9.36
N ASP A 81 -5.08 -2.51 -9.06
CA ASP A 81 -3.79 -1.83 -8.99
C ASP A 81 -2.88 -2.46 -7.93
N LEU A 82 -3.38 -2.72 -6.71
CA LEU A 82 -2.57 -3.37 -5.68
C LEU A 82 -2.20 -4.81 -6.04
N PHE A 83 -3.09 -5.56 -6.69
CA PHE A 83 -2.75 -6.89 -7.18
C PHE A 83 -1.69 -6.86 -8.29
N GLN A 84 -1.69 -5.83 -9.15
CA GLN A 84 -0.60 -5.60 -10.10
C GLN A 84 0.73 -5.40 -9.38
N GLU A 85 0.74 -4.60 -8.30
CA GLU A 85 1.96 -4.36 -7.52
C GLU A 85 2.47 -5.62 -6.80
N VAL A 86 1.57 -6.48 -6.29
CA VAL A 86 1.97 -7.81 -5.76
C VAL A 86 2.68 -8.62 -6.84
N LYS A 87 2.12 -8.71 -8.04
CA LYS A 87 2.75 -9.48 -9.13
C LYS A 87 4.12 -8.93 -9.53
N LYS A 88 4.26 -7.60 -9.64
CA LYS A 88 5.54 -6.93 -9.94
C LYS A 88 6.59 -7.17 -8.85
N TYR A 89 6.17 -7.13 -7.59
CA TYR A 89 7.04 -7.44 -6.45
C TYR A 89 7.56 -8.89 -6.48
N LEU A 90 6.68 -9.86 -6.78
CA LEU A 90 7.08 -11.26 -6.91
C LEU A 90 8.09 -11.46 -8.06
N VAL A 91 7.94 -10.73 -9.17
CA VAL A 91 8.92 -10.72 -10.26
C VAL A 91 10.26 -10.17 -9.80
N LEU A 92 10.29 -9.05 -9.06
CA LEU A 92 11.54 -8.50 -8.52
C LEU A 92 12.23 -9.49 -7.58
N CYS A 93 11.49 -10.13 -6.68
CA CYS A 93 12.02 -11.18 -5.81
C CYS A 93 12.59 -12.36 -6.62
N ASP A 94 11.96 -12.74 -7.73
CA ASP A 94 12.43 -13.83 -8.57
C ASP A 94 13.64 -13.50 -9.45
N VAL A 95 13.77 -12.24 -9.87
CA VAL A 95 14.94 -11.75 -10.62
C VAL A 95 16.15 -11.57 -9.69
N HIS A 96 15.92 -11.14 -8.45
CA HIS A 96 16.97 -10.83 -7.48
C HIS A 96 17.13 -11.90 -6.38
N ARG A 97 17.11 -13.19 -6.72
CA ARG A 97 17.12 -14.30 -5.73
C ARG A 97 18.32 -14.31 -4.78
N SER A 98 19.45 -13.72 -5.17
CA SER A 98 20.66 -13.65 -4.33
C SER A 98 20.62 -12.53 -3.29
N ARG A 99 19.66 -11.62 -3.39
CA ARG A 99 19.55 -10.45 -2.50
C ARG A 99 18.09 -10.24 -2.09
N PRO A 100 17.70 -10.65 -0.87
CA PRO A 100 16.32 -10.52 -0.41
C PRO A 100 15.84 -9.07 -0.51
N ILE A 101 14.61 -8.91 -1.00
CA ILE A 101 13.93 -7.63 -1.09
C ILE A 101 12.95 -7.58 0.08
N PRO A 102 13.08 -6.64 1.03
CA PRO A 102 12.08 -6.44 2.07
C PRO A 102 10.75 -5.96 1.48
N MET A 103 9.65 -6.26 2.15
CA MET A 103 8.37 -5.66 1.82
C MET A 103 8.34 -4.20 2.30
N PHE A 104 8.24 -3.25 1.36
CA PHE A 104 8.25 -1.81 1.63
C PHE A 104 6.87 -1.15 1.66
N SER A 105 5.81 -1.90 1.36
CA SER A 105 4.44 -1.39 1.37
C SER A 105 3.53 -2.31 2.14
N ARG A 106 2.95 -1.81 3.23
CA ARG A 106 1.97 -2.56 4.02
C ARG A 106 0.69 -2.82 3.22
N ARG A 107 0.35 -1.94 2.28
CA ARG A 107 -0.80 -2.14 1.40
C ARG A 107 -0.62 -3.27 0.41
N VAL A 108 0.56 -3.33 -0.22
CA VAL A 108 0.91 -4.43 -1.12
C VAL A 108 1.03 -5.72 -0.31
N ASP A 109 1.62 -5.66 0.88
CA ASP A 109 1.75 -6.80 1.79
C ASP A 109 0.40 -7.38 2.19
N GLU A 110 -0.55 -6.53 2.60
CA GLU A 110 -1.88 -6.95 3.01
C GLU A 110 -2.62 -7.65 1.85
N VAL A 111 -2.51 -7.14 0.63
CA VAL A 111 -3.11 -7.81 -0.55
C VAL A 111 -2.43 -9.15 -0.83
N TRP A 112 -1.11 -9.24 -0.70
CA TRP A 112 -0.40 -10.51 -0.86
C TRP A 112 -0.79 -11.52 0.24
N HIS A 113 -0.91 -11.08 1.48
CA HIS A 113 -1.41 -11.87 2.61
C HIS A 113 -2.79 -12.44 2.31
N GLN A 114 -3.72 -11.62 1.81
CA GLN A 114 -5.05 -12.07 1.46
C GLN A 114 -5.07 -13.03 0.25
N LEU A 115 -4.14 -12.88 -0.70
CA LEU A 115 -3.96 -13.74 -1.86
C LEU A 115 -3.49 -15.15 -1.47
N VAL A 116 -2.51 -15.26 -0.57
CA VAL A 116 -1.94 -16.56 -0.12
C VAL A 116 -3.01 -17.49 0.44
N LEU A 117 -4.06 -16.93 1.05
CA LEU A 117 -5.19 -17.68 1.59
C LEU A 117 -6.07 -18.37 0.52
N PHE A 118 -5.95 -17.97 -0.75
CA PHE A 118 -6.53 -18.70 -1.88
C PHE A 118 -5.54 -19.77 -2.36
N THR A 119 -5.28 -20.75 -1.49
CA THR A 119 -4.12 -21.66 -1.60
C THR A 119 -4.00 -22.37 -2.94
N ALA A 120 -5.12 -22.83 -3.52
CA ALA A 120 -5.11 -23.49 -4.83
C ALA A 120 -4.72 -22.52 -5.96
N GLN A 121 -5.37 -21.35 -6.02
CA GLN A 121 -5.10 -20.33 -7.03
C GLN A 121 -3.69 -19.75 -6.88
N TYR A 122 -3.22 -19.60 -5.64
CA TYR A 122 -1.89 -19.09 -5.35
C TYR A 122 -0.79 -20.11 -5.70
N ASP A 123 -0.99 -21.39 -5.41
CA ASP A 123 -0.07 -22.45 -5.84
C ASP A 123 -0.01 -22.55 -7.37
N GLU A 124 -1.16 -22.48 -8.06
CA GLU A 124 -1.21 -22.45 -9.52
C GLU A 124 -0.48 -21.24 -10.11
N LEU A 125 -0.75 -20.03 -9.61
CA LEU A 125 -0.09 -18.79 -10.04
C LEU A 125 1.43 -18.92 -9.84
N THR A 126 1.86 -19.33 -8.65
CA THR A 126 3.28 -19.35 -8.31
C THR A 126 4.06 -20.39 -9.11
N ARG A 127 3.52 -21.60 -9.26
CA ARG A 127 4.14 -22.65 -10.08
C ARG A 127 4.16 -22.30 -11.57
N THR A 128 3.09 -21.71 -12.09
CA THR A 128 2.99 -21.35 -13.51
C THR A 128 4.02 -20.30 -13.91
N PHE A 129 4.17 -19.23 -13.11
CA PHE A 129 5.01 -18.09 -13.50
C PHE A 129 6.42 -18.13 -12.92
N PHE A 130 6.62 -18.77 -11.76
CA PHE A 130 7.91 -18.79 -11.05
C PHE A 130 8.52 -20.20 -10.96
N GLY A 131 7.80 -21.24 -11.39
CA GLY A 131 8.26 -22.64 -11.36
C GLY A 131 8.31 -23.27 -9.98
N LYS A 132 7.92 -22.54 -8.93
CA LYS A 132 7.93 -22.97 -7.53
C LYS A 132 6.88 -22.20 -6.73
N PHE A 133 6.50 -22.75 -5.59
CA PHE A 133 5.71 -22.01 -4.61
C PHE A 133 6.54 -20.85 -4.05
N VAL A 134 5.96 -19.65 -4.01
CA VAL A 134 6.61 -18.47 -3.42
C VAL A 134 6.05 -18.25 -2.02
N HIS A 135 6.89 -18.43 -1.00
CA HIS A 135 6.48 -18.24 0.39
C HIS A 135 6.33 -16.75 0.72
N HIS A 136 5.26 -16.42 1.45
CA HIS A 136 5.08 -15.12 2.09
C HIS A 136 5.75 -15.17 3.47
N ASP A 137 6.60 -14.18 3.76
CA ASP A 137 7.21 -13.99 5.07
C ASP A 137 6.76 -12.62 5.60
N PRO A 138 5.91 -12.56 6.65
CA PRO A 138 5.36 -11.31 7.15
C PRO A 138 6.44 -10.35 7.63
N ALA A 139 6.34 -9.07 7.28
CA ALA A 139 7.30 -8.04 7.71
C ALA A 139 7.40 -7.87 9.24
N GLU A 140 6.40 -8.33 10.02
CA GLU A 140 6.38 -8.28 11.49
C GLU A 140 7.13 -9.45 12.15
N ALA A 141 7.54 -10.47 11.38
CA ALA A 141 8.46 -11.49 11.87
C ALA A 141 9.86 -10.84 11.97
N GLY A 142 10.10 -10.13 13.07
CA GLY A 142 11.44 -9.70 13.45
C GLY A 142 12.38 -10.88 13.28
N SER A 143 13.30 -10.76 12.32
CA SER A 143 14.11 -11.86 11.86
C SER A 143 15.00 -12.38 13.00
N ASN A 144 14.56 -13.44 13.66
CA ASN A 144 15.44 -14.30 14.42
C ASN A 144 16.07 -15.29 13.45
N ASP A 145 17.41 -15.23 13.39
CA ASP A 145 18.36 -16.25 12.92
C ASP A 145 18.72 -16.40 11.43
N ALA A 146 19.99 -16.10 11.12
CA ALA A 146 21.09 -17.07 10.91
C ALA A 146 21.98 -16.79 9.69
N LEU A 147 21.55 -15.97 8.73
CA LEU A 147 22.41 -15.55 7.61
C LEU A 147 22.25 -14.05 7.40
N GLN A 148 23.29 -13.27 7.70
CA GLN A 148 23.34 -11.82 7.45
C GLN A 148 23.45 -11.54 5.94
N ILE A 149 22.49 -12.01 5.14
CA ILE A 149 22.42 -11.66 3.72
C ILE A 149 21.98 -10.20 3.65
N PRO A 150 22.80 -9.28 3.09
CA PRO A 150 22.41 -7.88 2.98
C PRO A 150 21.15 -7.76 2.13
N GLN A 151 20.07 -7.26 2.72
CA GLN A 151 18.82 -7.01 2.00
C GLN A 151 18.95 -5.78 1.10
N MET A 152 18.03 -5.61 0.15
CA MET A 152 17.94 -4.34 -0.60
C MET A 152 17.43 -3.22 0.30
N SER A 153 18.00 -2.03 0.15
CA SER A 153 17.39 -0.79 0.65
C SER A 153 16.22 -0.36 -0.22
N PHE A 154 15.36 0.54 0.28
CA PHE A 154 14.26 1.11 -0.50
C PHE A 154 14.75 1.82 -1.77
N VAL A 155 15.91 2.49 -1.72
CA VAL A 155 16.50 3.19 -2.88
C VAL A 155 16.87 2.20 -3.98
N GLU A 156 17.46 1.07 -3.62
CA GLU A 156 17.84 0.02 -4.57
C GLU A 156 16.61 -0.71 -5.11
N PHE A 157 15.63 -1.01 -4.26
CA PHE A 157 14.34 -1.56 -4.68
C PHE A 157 13.66 -0.65 -5.70
N ARG A 158 13.58 0.66 -5.43
CA ARG A 158 12.99 1.63 -6.34
C ARG A 158 13.72 1.65 -7.69
N ALA A 159 15.04 1.68 -7.68
CA ALA A 159 15.83 1.67 -8.91
C ALA A 159 15.58 0.38 -9.73
N ALA A 160 15.52 -0.77 -9.08
CA ALA A 160 15.23 -2.05 -9.74
C ALA A 160 13.79 -2.11 -10.28
N TYR A 161 12.81 -1.61 -9.53
CA TYR A 161 11.43 -1.49 -9.98
C TYR A 161 11.33 -0.58 -11.19
N GLU A 162 11.89 0.64 -11.11
CA GLU A 162 11.77 1.65 -12.15
C GLU A 162 12.45 1.23 -13.46
N ALA A 163 13.52 0.44 -13.38
CA ALA A 163 14.17 -0.15 -14.55
C ALA A 163 13.28 -1.16 -15.30
N LEU A 164 12.37 -1.87 -14.61
CA LEU A 164 11.51 -2.89 -15.22
C LEU A 164 10.10 -2.40 -15.56
N PHE A 165 9.55 -1.51 -14.72
CA PHE A 165 8.12 -1.17 -14.74
C PHE A 165 7.84 0.31 -14.93
N GLY A 166 8.85 1.17 -14.95
CA GLY A 166 8.68 2.62 -14.95
C GLY A 166 8.40 3.18 -13.56
N GLU A 167 7.87 4.40 -13.49
CA GLU A 167 7.71 5.16 -12.24
C GLU A 167 7.04 4.35 -11.12
N LEU A 168 7.61 4.41 -9.91
CA LEU A 168 7.09 3.73 -8.73
C LEU A 168 5.77 4.36 -8.27
N PRO A 169 4.64 3.63 -8.28
CA PRO A 169 3.33 4.19 -7.95
C PRO A 169 3.15 4.48 -6.46
N ASP A 170 2.15 5.31 -6.14
CA ASP A 170 1.77 5.70 -4.76
C ASP A 170 1.53 4.51 -3.81
N ALA A 171 1.15 3.35 -4.35
CA ALA A 171 0.96 2.11 -3.60
C ALA A 171 2.19 1.69 -2.78
N TRP A 172 3.39 2.17 -3.14
CA TRP A 172 4.65 1.88 -2.44
C TRP A 172 5.01 2.88 -1.33
N PHE A 173 4.11 3.83 -1.04
CA PHE A 173 4.32 4.85 -0.03
C PHE A 173 3.16 4.84 0.96
N ASP A 174 3.34 4.18 2.10
CA ASP A 174 2.26 3.96 3.10
C ASP A 174 1.62 5.28 3.56
N ASP A 175 2.40 6.36 3.68
CA ASP A 175 1.90 7.69 4.03
C ASP A 175 0.88 8.22 3.01
N ARG A 176 1.07 7.96 1.70
CA ARG A 176 0.15 8.45 0.66
C ARG A 176 -1.26 7.84 0.78
N SER A 177 -1.36 6.68 1.44
CA SER A 177 -2.62 5.97 1.60
C SER A 177 -3.48 6.40 2.79
N ILE A 178 -2.96 7.28 3.67
CA ILE A 178 -3.64 7.69 4.89
C ILE A 178 -4.86 8.56 4.60
N HIS A 179 -5.96 8.23 5.28
CA HIS A 179 -7.21 8.99 5.35
C HIS A 179 -7.76 8.97 6.80
N THR A 180 -8.80 9.76 7.10
CA THR A 180 -9.40 9.83 8.45
C THR A 180 -9.91 8.49 8.99
N GLY A 181 -10.27 7.59 8.07
CA GLY A 181 -10.68 6.22 8.34
C GLY A 181 -9.55 5.24 8.65
N SER A 182 -8.30 5.59 8.34
CA SER A 182 -7.15 4.70 8.49
C SER A 182 -6.87 4.41 9.96
N ARG A 183 -6.55 3.16 10.27
CA ARG A 183 -5.99 2.77 11.56
C ARG A 183 -4.47 2.86 11.47
N VAL A 184 -3.86 3.47 12.48
CA VAL A 184 -2.42 3.62 12.60
C VAL A 184 -1.97 3.12 13.96
N ALA A 185 -0.75 2.63 14.02
CA ALA A 185 -0.14 2.15 15.26
C ALA A 185 1.26 2.74 15.43
N ARG A 186 1.67 2.86 16.70
CA ARG A 186 2.94 3.48 17.07
C ARG A 186 4.07 2.50 16.84
N ALA A 187 5.11 2.94 16.12
CA ALA A 187 6.30 2.13 15.90
C ALA A 187 7.10 1.96 17.20
N SER A 188 7.66 0.76 17.38
CA SER A 188 8.64 0.50 18.43
C SER A 188 10.05 0.73 17.89
N TRP A 189 10.80 1.60 18.55
CA TRP A 189 12.18 1.93 18.18
C TRP A 189 13.22 1.27 19.11
N GLY A 190 12.78 0.38 20.00
CA GLY A 190 13.61 -0.17 21.09
C GLY A 190 14.06 0.85 22.14
N ARG A 191 13.70 2.13 21.95
CA ARG A 191 13.94 3.27 22.86
C ARG A 191 12.70 4.16 22.89
N PRO A 192 12.48 4.89 23.99
CA PRO A 192 11.31 5.76 24.10
C PRO A 192 11.42 6.96 23.14
N LEU A 193 10.25 7.39 22.66
CA LEU A 193 10.08 8.66 21.95
C LEU A 193 9.61 9.71 22.97
N ALA A 194 10.21 10.89 22.95
CA ALA A 194 9.85 12.02 23.79
C ALA A 194 9.45 13.23 22.94
N LEU A 195 8.56 14.06 23.50
CA LEU A 195 8.23 15.36 22.93
C LEU A 195 9.07 16.44 23.60
N ARG A 196 9.77 17.25 22.80
CA ARG A 196 10.50 18.42 23.30
C ARG A 196 9.89 19.69 22.72
N ARG A 197 9.61 20.66 23.57
CA ARG A 197 9.06 21.94 23.13
C ARG A 197 10.19 22.93 22.89
N GLU A 198 10.27 23.45 21.67
CA GLU A 198 11.23 24.48 21.30
C GLU A 198 10.50 25.67 20.64
N ARG A 199 10.38 26.78 21.38
CA ARG A 199 9.68 28.00 20.94
C ARG A 199 8.24 27.70 20.44
N SER A 200 8.03 27.77 19.12
CA SER A 200 6.75 27.53 18.43
C SER A 200 6.63 26.14 17.82
N LYS A 201 7.60 25.26 18.04
CA LYS A 201 7.65 23.91 17.49
C LYS A 201 7.70 22.86 18.61
N ILE A 202 7.29 21.65 18.25
CA ILE A 202 7.43 20.43 19.04
C ILE A 202 8.26 19.46 18.23
N GLU A 203 9.33 18.97 18.85
CA GLU A 203 10.20 17.96 18.29
C GLU A 203 9.79 16.58 18.82
N ILE A 204 9.70 15.59 17.93
CA ILE A 204 9.65 14.18 18.31
C ILE A 204 11.08 13.67 18.32
N VAL A 205 11.53 13.20 19.47
CA VAL A 205 12.93 12.85 19.70
C VAL A 205 13.04 11.40 20.14
N LEU A 206 13.91 10.65 19.47
CA LEU A 206 14.33 9.34 19.93
C LEU A 206 15.37 9.51 21.04
N GLU A 207 15.02 9.07 22.25
CA GLU A 207 15.90 9.25 23.40
C GLU A 207 17.12 8.32 23.32
N SER A 208 18.31 8.91 23.38
CA SER A 208 19.58 8.20 23.45
C SER A 208 20.64 9.12 24.09
N GLU A 209 21.87 8.64 24.25
CA GLU A 209 23.00 9.47 24.72
C GLU A 209 23.18 10.72 23.85
N THR A 210 22.94 10.61 22.53
CA THR A 210 22.87 11.73 21.59
C THR A 210 21.47 11.75 20.97
N PRO A 211 20.52 12.52 21.52
CA PRO A 211 19.12 12.49 21.09
C PRO A 211 18.96 12.80 19.60
N VAL A 212 18.14 12.01 18.90
CA VAL A 212 17.89 12.17 17.47
C VAL A 212 16.50 12.76 17.24
N VAL A 213 16.44 13.92 16.59
CA VAL A 213 15.17 14.56 16.21
C VAL A 213 14.63 13.86 14.96
N LEU A 214 13.47 13.20 15.09
CA LEU A 214 12.82 12.51 13.98
C LEU A 214 12.02 13.48 13.10
N CYS A 215 11.28 14.39 13.73
CA CYS A 215 10.55 15.43 13.02
C CYS A 215 10.24 16.64 13.93
N ARG A 216 9.88 17.75 13.28
CA ARG A 216 9.44 18.99 13.93
C ARG A 216 8.05 19.34 13.41
N VAL A 217 7.14 19.59 14.34
CA VAL A 217 5.75 19.98 14.05
C VAL A 217 5.46 21.29 14.74
N ASP A 218 4.55 22.10 14.20
CA ASP A 218 4.10 23.31 14.87
C ASP A 218 3.38 23.02 16.18
N ALA A 219 3.54 23.91 17.15
CA ALA A 219 3.04 23.71 18.52
C ALA A 219 1.52 23.66 18.64
N TRP A 220 0.75 24.03 17.61
CA TRP A 220 -0.71 23.87 17.61
C TRP A 220 -1.13 22.40 17.56
N ALA A 221 -0.27 21.51 17.04
CA ALA A 221 -0.52 20.07 17.01
C ALA A 221 -0.13 19.33 18.32
N ALA A 222 0.22 20.05 19.40
CA ALA A 222 0.67 19.44 20.65
C ALA A 222 -0.28 18.37 21.21
N PRO A 223 -1.59 18.64 21.35
CA PRO A 223 -2.51 17.66 21.94
C PRO A 223 -2.60 16.39 21.10
N ALA A 224 -2.54 16.52 19.77
CA ALA A 224 -2.55 15.40 18.85
C ALA A 224 -1.27 14.56 18.95
N LEU A 225 -0.10 15.19 19.07
CA LEU A 225 1.19 14.51 19.22
C LEU A 225 1.30 13.76 20.55
N GLU A 226 0.89 14.39 21.65
CA GLU A 226 0.86 13.76 22.96
C GLU A 226 -0.02 12.50 22.93
N ARG A 227 -1.19 12.60 22.31
CA ARG A 227 -2.07 11.43 22.13
C ARG A 227 -1.45 10.35 21.24
N ALA A 228 -0.92 10.73 20.08
CA ALA A 228 -0.34 9.81 19.12
C ALA A 228 0.81 8.98 19.72
N LEU A 229 1.59 9.55 20.65
CA LEU A 229 2.67 8.84 21.34
C LEU A 229 2.21 8.06 22.57
N SER A 230 1.02 8.37 23.13
CA SER A 230 0.46 7.67 24.29
C SER A 230 -0.33 6.41 23.96
N TRP A 231 -0.84 6.29 22.74
CA TRP A 231 -1.62 5.14 22.28
C TRP A 231 -0.78 4.16 21.49
N ASP A 232 -1.10 2.86 21.60
CA ASP A 232 -0.45 1.83 20.80
C ASP A 232 -1.03 1.76 19.38
N ALA A 233 -2.35 1.96 19.25
CA ALA A 233 -3.05 2.08 17.98
C ALA A 233 -4.31 2.95 18.10
N PHE A 234 -4.67 3.64 17.03
CA PHE A 234 -5.82 4.53 16.96
C PHE A 234 -6.26 4.77 15.51
N TYR A 235 -7.46 5.30 15.32
CA TYR A 235 -7.89 5.81 14.01
C TYR A 235 -7.49 7.27 13.84
N VAL A 236 -7.09 7.66 12.63
CA VAL A 236 -6.65 9.04 12.33
C VAL A 236 -7.67 10.10 12.77
N ARG A 237 -8.97 9.82 12.59
CA ARG A 237 -10.08 10.68 13.04
C ARG A 237 -10.15 10.95 14.56
N GLU A 238 -9.44 10.16 15.37
CA GLU A 238 -9.45 10.25 16.84
C GLU A 238 -8.39 11.21 17.38
N LEU A 239 -7.51 11.75 16.52
CA LEU A 239 -6.51 12.74 16.92
C LEU A 239 -7.18 14.04 17.38
N PRO A 240 -7.01 14.47 18.64
CA PRO A 240 -7.72 15.63 19.17
C PRO A 240 -7.13 16.95 18.69
N GLY A 241 -7.97 17.99 18.70
CA GLY A 241 -7.52 19.38 18.49
C GLY A 241 -7.10 19.72 17.06
N LEU A 242 -7.44 18.87 16.09
CA LEU A 242 -7.15 19.04 14.67
C LEU A 242 -8.43 18.89 13.86
N GLU A 243 -8.55 19.62 12.75
CA GLU A 243 -9.56 19.37 11.74
C GLU A 243 -9.22 18.11 10.92
N SER A 244 -10.20 17.55 10.21
CA SER A 244 -10.03 16.28 9.47
C SER A 244 -8.88 16.30 8.46
N GLU A 245 -8.64 17.43 7.81
CA GLU A 245 -7.50 17.59 6.89
C GLU A 245 -6.16 17.55 7.63
N ASP A 246 -6.05 18.29 8.73
CA ASP A 246 -4.86 18.35 9.57
C ASP A 246 -4.53 17.02 10.25
N GLN A 247 -5.55 16.26 10.67
CA GLN A 247 -5.38 14.89 11.19
C GLN A 247 -4.67 14.01 10.15
N VAL A 248 -5.13 14.06 8.90
CA VAL A 248 -4.54 13.29 7.80
C VAL A 248 -3.11 13.77 7.53
N VAL A 249 -2.89 15.08 7.40
CA VAL A 249 -1.56 15.67 7.13
C VAL A 249 -0.56 15.28 8.20
N LEU A 250 -0.94 15.39 9.48
CA LEU A 250 -0.07 14.99 10.60
C LEU A 250 0.23 13.49 10.55
N SER A 251 -0.77 12.64 10.40
CA SER A 251 -0.56 11.19 10.33
C SER A 251 0.32 10.78 9.14
N LYS A 252 0.18 11.42 7.98
CA LYS A 252 1.07 11.21 6.82
C LYS A 252 2.53 11.52 7.18
N ALA A 253 2.76 12.67 7.81
CA ALA A 253 4.10 13.06 8.21
C ALA A 253 4.71 12.06 9.21
N LEU A 254 3.94 11.62 10.21
CA LEU A 254 4.39 10.67 11.23
C LEU A 254 4.66 9.27 10.66
N VAL A 255 3.87 8.81 9.69
CA VAL A 255 4.13 7.55 8.98
C VAL A 255 5.39 7.65 8.14
N LYS A 256 5.57 8.76 7.43
CA LYS A 256 6.74 9.00 6.58
C LYS A 256 8.06 8.98 7.35
N VAL A 257 8.07 9.43 8.61
CA VAL A 257 9.27 9.40 9.47
C VAL A 257 9.34 8.15 10.36
N GLY A 258 8.43 7.19 10.19
CA GLY A 258 8.42 5.93 10.93
C GLY A 258 8.01 6.04 12.40
N VAL A 259 7.37 7.13 12.82
CA VAL A 259 6.81 7.25 14.17
C VAL A 259 5.52 6.44 14.28
N LEU A 260 4.73 6.45 13.21
CA LEU A 260 3.53 5.62 13.06
C LEU A 260 3.68 4.68 11.87
N TYR A 261 2.82 3.67 11.82
CA TYR A 261 2.65 2.81 10.66
C TYR A 261 1.17 2.50 10.42
N VAL A 262 0.80 2.18 9.18
CA VAL A 262 -0.57 1.77 8.83
C VAL A 262 -0.84 0.40 9.46
N ALA A 263 -1.89 0.30 10.26
CA ALA A 263 -2.31 -0.96 10.86
C ALA A 263 -3.52 -1.53 10.09
N PRO A 264 -3.67 -2.87 10.03
CA PRO A 264 -4.87 -3.51 9.51
C PRO A 264 -6.14 -3.12 10.27
#